data_AF-A0A816PFX4-F1
#
_entry.id   AF-A0A816PFX4-F1
#
_cell.length_a   1.000
_cell.length_b   1.000
_cell.length_c   1.000
_cell.angle_alpha   90.00
_cell.angle_beta   90.00
_cell.angle_gamma   90.00
#
_symmetry.space_group_name_H-M   'P 1'
#
loop_
_entity.id
_entity.type
_entity.pdbx_description
1 polymer ?
#
loop_
_entity_poly.entity_id
_entity_poly.type
_entity_poly.pdbx_seq_one_letter_code
_entity_poly.pdbx_strand_id
1 'polypeptide(L)'
;MMLGPMGNLVMVGPQEFVVYRRVVPRQFYINLPYDGFVGLGLPLPANIDAVGAVPIWMTLMNQGLLRINLFSLYLRNYYFHGNDGGSLIFGGVSQEHYEGHHQYFDLVDNSNQWKIHMYSVSVAGHLAQYCDKVLIDSGCEYIYGPPHIIYRINRQILGREVPLYGPTILTHDEAVGILDWPHVSFNFIEGDEDASLTIPPENYVIADADGRYISAFRPLVFQPGDEAYFVLGLPWLRRYHTVFDFGQERIGFALAKLQVSCTRFIVRMRQLPLLLLICGVEAERQPS
;
A
#
# COMPACT_ATOMS: atom_id res chain seq x y z
N MET A 1 5.72 29.43 10.39
CA MET A 1 5.75 28.47 11.51
C MET A 1 6.85 27.48 11.15
N MET A 2 7.89 27.32 11.98
CA MET A 2 8.92 26.32 11.71
C MET A 2 8.31 24.94 11.90
N LEU A 3 8.46 24.05 10.91
CA LEU A 3 8.06 22.66 11.07
C LEU A 3 8.95 22.01 12.14
N GLY A 4 8.35 21.20 13.01
CA GLY A 4 9.10 20.32 13.91
C GLY A 4 9.91 19.27 13.13
N PRO A 5 10.71 18.45 13.82
CA PRO A 5 11.54 17.47 13.15
C PRO A 5 10.69 16.40 12.45
N MET A 6 11.10 15.99 11.25
CA MET A 6 10.54 14.83 10.55
C MET A 6 11.37 13.60 10.94
N GLY A 7 10.91 12.90 11.98
CA GLY A 7 11.76 11.94 12.70
C GLY A 7 12.91 12.68 13.39
N ASN A 8 14.14 12.42 12.98
CA ASN A 8 15.35 13.12 13.48
C ASN A 8 15.88 14.17 12.48
N LEU A 9 15.19 14.41 11.36
CA LEU A 9 15.62 15.37 10.33
C LEU A 9 15.12 16.77 10.67
N VAL A 10 16.03 17.74 10.68
CA VAL A 10 15.73 19.16 10.93
C VAL A 10 16.11 19.96 9.68
N MET A 11 15.12 20.53 9.01
CA MET A 11 15.34 21.41 7.87
C MET A 11 15.78 22.80 8.33
N VAL A 12 16.72 23.39 7.60
CA VAL A 12 17.15 24.78 7.79
C VAL A 12 16.34 25.67 6.85
N GLY A 13 15.62 26.65 7.41
CA GLY A 13 14.80 27.59 6.64
C GLY A 13 13.32 27.20 6.54
N PRO A 14 12.50 28.03 5.87
CA PRO A 14 11.07 27.79 5.77
C PRO A 14 10.75 26.65 4.79
N GLN A 15 9.85 25.76 5.19
CA GLN A 15 9.17 24.83 4.29
C GLN A 15 7.75 25.37 4.05
N GLU A 16 7.36 25.46 2.78
CA GLU A 16 6.02 25.90 2.39
C GLU A 16 5.00 24.76 2.60
N PHE A 17 3.81 25.13 3.04
CA PHE A 17 2.67 24.22 3.22
C PHE A 17 1.36 24.99 3.16
N VAL A 18 0.28 24.29 2.85
CA VAL A 18 -1.07 24.86 2.81
C VAL A 18 -1.79 24.62 4.14
N VAL A 19 -2.39 25.68 4.69
CA VAL A 19 -3.26 25.59 5.87
C VAL A 19 -4.71 25.72 5.43
N TYR A 20 -5.47 24.64 5.54
CA TYR A 20 -6.91 24.66 5.35
C TYR A 20 -7.58 25.26 6.59
N ARG A 21 -8.01 26.52 6.51
CA ARG A 21 -8.71 27.23 7.62
C ARG A 21 -10.20 26.89 7.71
N ARG A 22 -10.78 26.41 6.62
CA ARG A 22 -12.16 25.92 6.56
C ARG A 22 -12.19 24.70 5.66
N VAL A 23 -12.44 23.54 6.27
CA VAL A 23 -12.78 22.32 5.53
C VAL A 23 -14.30 22.27 5.52
N VAL A 24 -14.91 22.38 4.34
CA VAL A 24 -16.35 22.06 4.22
C VAL A 24 -16.44 20.57 4.52
N PRO A 25 -17.15 20.13 5.57
CA PRO A 25 -17.21 18.73 5.94
C PRO A 25 -17.95 17.97 4.85
N ARG A 26 -17.22 17.48 3.85
CA ARG A 26 -17.64 16.31 3.08
C ARG A 26 -17.53 15.12 4.03
N GLN A 27 -18.37 14.11 3.83
CA GLN A 27 -18.39 12.87 4.62
C GLN A 27 -16.98 12.28 4.85
N PHE A 28 -16.07 12.49 3.88
CA PHE A 28 -14.67 12.04 3.90
C PHE A 28 -13.74 12.70 4.94
N TYR A 29 -14.04 13.89 5.47
CA TYR A 29 -13.13 14.65 6.35
C TYR A 29 -13.57 14.68 7.82
N ILE A 30 -14.56 13.88 8.20
CA ILE A 30 -15.09 13.82 9.56
C ILE A 30 -14.43 12.64 10.28
N ASN A 31 -13.89 12.87 11.49
CA ASN A 31 -13.26 11.85 12.36
C ASN A 31 -12.02 11.14 11.77
N LEU A 32 -11.18 11.86 11.02
CA LEU A 32 -9.89 11.31 10.58
C LEU A 32 -8.94 11.15 11.77
N PRO A 33 -8.14 10.06 11.82
CA PRO A 33 -7.16 9.85 12.88
C PRO A 33 -5.88 10.70 12.70
N TYR A 34 -5.89 11.67 11.77
CA TYR A 34 -4.76 12.52 11.42
C TYR A 34 -5.23 13.95 11.08
N ASP A 35 -4.34 14.92 11.29
CA ASP A 35 -4.63 16.36 11.14
C ASP A 35 -4.37 16.91 9.72
N GLY A 36 -3.66 16.16 8.88
CA GLY A 36 -3.30 16.61 7.54
C GLY A 36 -2.55 15.56 6.72
N PHE A 37 -2.06 15.98 5.56
CA PHE A 37 -1.37 15.13 4.61
C PHE A 37 0.04 15.68 4.32
N VAL A 38 0.99 14.77 4.13
CA VAL A 38 2.32 15.10 3.62
C VAL A 38 2.44 14.48 2.23
N GLY A 39 2.42 15.32 1.20
CA GLY A 39 2.58 14.87 -0.18
C GLY A 39 4.01 14.43 -0.46
N LEU A 40 4.19 13.18 -0.87
CA LEU A 40 5.48 12.59 -1.24
C LEU A 40 5.54 12.22 -2.73
N GLY A 41 4.67 12.78 -3.55
CA GLY A 41 4.70 12.62 -5.01
C GLY A 41 5.87 13.35 -5.66
N LEU A 42 6.15 13.02 -6.92
CA LEU A 42 7.16 13.68 -7.74
C LEU A 42 6.72 15.12 -8.05
N PRO A 43 7.67 16.03 -8.32
CA PRO A 43 7.35 17.43 -8.54
C PRO A 43 6.83 17.63 -9.97
N LEU A 44 6.15 18.75 -10.19
CA LEU A 44 5.92 19.28 -11.54
C LEU A 44 7.24 19.76 -12.16
N PRO A 45 7.32 19.99 -13.49
CA PRO A 45 8.56 20.39 -14.17
C PRO A 45 9.27 21.64 -13.61
N ALA A 46 8.54 22.50 -12.88
CA ALA A 46 9.08 23.67 -12.19
C ALA A 46 9.56 23.39 -10.74
N ASN A 47 9.72 22.12 -10.36
CA ASN A 47 10.15 21.70 -9.02
C ASN A 47 9.20 22.16 -7.89
N ILE A 48 7.90 22.17 -8.20
CA ILE A 48 6.81 22.57 -7.32
C ILE A 48 5.69 21.52 -7.32
N ASP A 49 4.86 21.53 -6.29
CA ASP A 49 3.65 20.72 -6.22
C ASP A 49 2.46 21.41 -6.93
N ALA A 50 1.28 20.79 -6.84
CA ALA A 50 0.05 21.29 -7.45
C ALA A 50 -0.43 22.65 -6.90
N VAL A 51 0.11 23.12 -5.79
CA VAL A 51 -0.22 24.43 -5.18
C VAL A 51 0.93 25.43 -5.31
N GLY A 52 2.01 25.07 -6.02
CA GLY A 52 3.15 25.94 -6.29
C GLY A 52 4.23 25.94 -5.21
N ALA A 53 4.18 25.02 -4.25
CA ALA A 53 5.14 24.92 -3.16
C ALA A 53 6.24 23.90 -3.49
N VAL A 54 7.45 24.10 -2.97
CA VAL A 54 8.52 23.08 -3.07
C VAL A 54 8.16 21.86 -2.20
N PRO A 55 8.07 20.64 -2.76
CA PRO A 55 7.78 19.46 -1.96
C PRO A 55 8.81 19.21 -0.86
N ILE A 56 8.35 18.75 0.32
CA ILE A 56 9.20 18.61 1.50
C ILE A 56 10.42 17.69 1.28
N TRP A 57 10.25 16.61 0.52
CA TRP A 57 11.34 15.69 0.22
C TRP A 57 12.42 16.33 -0.67
N MET A 58 12.06 17.27 -1.55
CA MET A 58 13.05 18.04 -2.32
C MET A 58 13.88 18.92 -1.40
N THR A 59 13.25 19.57 -0.41
CA THR A 59 13.96 20.35 0.61
C THR A 59 14.96 19.46 1.37
N LEU A 60 14.54 18.26 1.78
CA LEU A 60 15.43 17.30 2.46
C LEU A 60 16.64 16.90 1.59
N MET A 61 16.42 16.61 0.30
CA MET A 61 17.50 16.26 -0.62
C MET A 61 18.42 17.44 -0.93
N ASN A 62 17.87 18.62 -1.21
CA ASN A 62 18.62 19.83 -1.53
C ASN A 62 19.51 20.29 -0.35
N GLN A 63 19.09 19.99 0.88
CA GLN A 63 19.86 20.26 2.09
C GLN A 63 20.83 19.13 2.45
N GLY A 64 20.90 18.05 1.66
CA GLY A 64 21.78 16.91 1.93
C GLY A 64 21.43 16.15 3.21
N LEU A 65 20.18 16.20 3.65
CA LEU A 65 19.72 15.57 4.89
C LEU A 65 19.43 14.07 4.72
N LEU A 66 19.31 13.61 3.47
CA LEU A 66 19.10 12.19 3.15
C LEU A 66 20.43 11.52 2.82
N ARG A 67 20.73 10.40 3.48
CA ARG A 67 21.90 9.58 3.15
C ARG A 67 21.82 9.02 1.72
N ILE A 68 20.62 8.65 1.30
CA ILE A 68 20.30 8.15 -0.04
C ILE A 68 19.00 8.86 -0.46
N ASN A 69 18.91 9.33 -1.70
CA ASN A 69 17.74 10.08 -2.21
C ASN A 69 16.52 9.17 -2.46
N LEU A 70 16.01 8.56 -1.40
CA LEU A 70 14.86 7.67 -1.40
C LEU A 70 14.10 7.77 -0.08
N PHE A 71 12.89 7.24 -0.07
CA PHE A 71 12.21 6.83 1.16
C PHE A 71 11.67 5.41 1.03
N SER A 72 11.39 4.77 2.16
CA SER A 72 10.79 3.46 2.19
C SER A 72 9.61 3.37 3.15
N LEU A 73 8.66 2.52 2.81
CA LEU A 73 7.42 2.31 3.54
C LEU A 73 7.30 0.84 3.93
N TYR A 74 7.06 0.62 5.21
CA TYR A 74 6.58 -0.64 5.77
C TYR A 74 5.24 -0.36 6.43
N LEU A 75 4.19 -1.06 6.03
CA LEU A 75 2.91 -1.01 6.73
C LEU A 75 2.62 -2.38 7.31
N ARG A 76 2.27 -2.43 8.60
CA ARG A 76 1.92 -3.69 9.26
C ARG A 76 0.69 -4.31 8.58
N ASN A 77 0.52 -5.62 8.58
CA ASN A 77 -0.71 -6.22 8.03
C ASN A 77 -1.94 -5.92 8.93
N TYR A 78 -3.14 -5.84 8.34
CA TYR A 78 -4.42 -5.57 9.03
C TYR A 78 -4.75 -6.56 10.16
N TYR A 79 -4.27 -7.80 10.10
CA TYR A 79 -4.54 -8.83 11.11
C TYR A 79 -3.77 -8.66 12.42
N PHE A 80 -2.76 -7.78 12.46
CA PHE A 80 -1.97 -7.58 13.67
C PHE A 80 -2.42 -6.30 14.37
N HIS A 81 -2.80 -6.45 15.63
CA HIS A 81 -3.12 -5.35 16.53
C HIS A 81 -1.86 -4.82 17.22
N GLY A 82 -1.93 -3.57 17.68
CA GLY A 82 -0.86 -2.92 18.44
C GLY A 82 -0.65 -1.47 18.01
N ASN A 83 0.23 -0.79 18.74
CA ASN A 83 0.45 0.65 18.56
C ASN A 83 1.40 0.98 17.41
N ASP A 84 2.23 0.03 16.96
CA ASP A 84 3.11 0.22 15.81
C ASP A 84 2.38 -0.10 14.50
N GLY A 85 1.97 0.92 13.74
CA GLY A 85 1.24 0.74 12.48
C GLY A 85 2.13 0.49 11.26
N GLY A 86 3.45 0.65 11.40
CA GLY A 86 4.38 0.68 10.29
C GLY A 86 5.45 1.76 10.44
N SER A 87 6.27 1.92 9.40
CA SER A 87 7.41 2.84 9.39
C SER A 87 7.56 3.51 8.03
N LEU A 88 7.84 4.81 8.05
CA LEU A 88 8.31 5.60 6.93
C LEU A 88 9.76 6.01 7.22
N ILE A 89 10.69 5.61 6.36
CA ILE A 89 12.12 5.89 6.52
C ILE A 89 12.57 6.79 5.38
N PHE A 90 12.99 8.01 5.71
CA PHE A 90 13.68 8.89 4.76
C PHE A 90 15.17 8.58 4.75
N GLY A 91 15.77 8.50 3.56
CA GLY A 91 17.22 8.36 3.44
C GLY A 91 17.75 6.93 3.51
N GLY A 92 16.88 5.91 3.58
CA GLY A 92 17.31 4.53 3.74
C GLY A 92 16.19 3.49 3.74
N VAL A 93 16.60 2.25 3.97
CA VAL A 93 15.78 1.03 3.96
C VAL A 93 16.19 0.18 5.17
N SER A 94 15.24 -0.49 5.82
CA SER A 94 15.51 -1.38 6.97
C SER A 94 15.24 -2.84 6.62
N GLN A 95 16.28 -3.68 6.68
CA GLN A 95 16.19 -5.14 6.45
C GLN A 95 15.29 -5.86 7.49
N GLU A 96 14.95 -5.20 8.59
CA GLU A 96 13.99 -5.71 9.58
C GLU A 96 12.55 -5.73 9.05
N HIS A 97 12.26 -4.99 7.97
CA HIS A 97 10.90 -4.82 7.44
C HIS A 97 10.58 -5.70 6.23
N TYR A 98 11.55 -6.41 5.65
CA TYR A 98 11.32 -7.23 4.46
C TYR A 98 12.21 -8.47 4.36
N GLU A 99 11.77 -9.40 3.54
CA GLU A 99 12.47 -10.64 3.18
C GLU A 99 12.88 -10.63 1.70
N GLY A 100 13.95 -11.36 1.40
CA GLY A 100 14.50 -11.42 0.04
C GLY A 100 15.11 -10.10 -0.40
N HIS A 101 15.00 -9.81 -1.70
CA HIS A 101 15.49 -8.61 -2.36
C HIS A 101 14.33 -7.82 -2.95
N HIS A 102 14.52 -6.52 -3.15
CA HIS A 102 13.58 -5.70 -3.90
C HIS A 102 13.69 -5.97 -5.39
N GLN A 103 12.55 -6.19 -6.04
CA GLN A 103 12.40 -6.06 -7.49
C GLN A 103 12.13 -4.59 -7.80
N TYR A 104 12.85 -4.01 -8.77
CA TYR A 104 12.78 -2.59 -9.10
C TYR A 104 12.14 -2.34 -10.45
N PHE A 105 11.25 -1.34 -10.50
CA PHE A 105 10.47 -0.96 -11.66
C PHE A 105 10.67 0.52 -11.94
N ASP A 106 11.14 0.84 -13.13
CA ASP A 106 11.40 2.22 -13.54
C ASP A 106 10.08 2.99 -13.68
N LEU A 107 10.14 4.26 -13.33
CA LEU A 107 9.00 5.15 -13.46
C LEU A 107 8.64 5.38 -14.92
N VAL A 108 7.35 5.65 -15.15
CA VAL A 108 6.89 6.15 -16.44
C VAL A 108 7.55 7.51 -16.70
N ASP A 109 8.18 7.65 -17.86
CA ASP A 109 8.86 8.88 -18.27
C ASP A 109 7.97 10.12 -18.10
N ASN A 110 8.57 11.20 -17.58
CA ASN A 110 7.90 12.48 -17.36
C ASN A 110 6.65 12.43 -16.46
N SER A 111 6.49 11.37 -15.66
CA SER A 111 5.41 11.31 -14.68
C SER A 111 5.72 12.21 -13.48
N ASN A 112 4.73 12.98 -13.03
CA ASN A 112 4.75 13.65 -11.73
C ASN A 112 4.17 12.76 -10.61
N GLN A 113 4.06 11.46 -10.85
CA GLN A 113 3.47 10.50 -9.93
C GLN A 113 4.34 9.25 -9.84
N TRP A 114 4.20 8.50 -8.74
CA TRP A 114 4.81 7.18 -8.55
C TRP A 114 4.09 6.13 -9.42
N LYS A 115 4.18 6.31 -10.73
CA LYS A 115 3.59 5.43 -11.74
C LYS A 115 4.66 4.61 -12.42
N ILE A 116 4.40 3.32 -12.54
CA ILE A 116 5.25 2.35 -13.24
C ILE A 116 4.42 1.63 -14.31
N HIS A 117 5.09 1.04 -15.29
CA HIS A 117 4.45 0.20 -16.29
C HIS A 117 4.02 -1.15 -15.69
N MET A 118 2.85 -1.63 -16.12
CA MET A 118 2.28 -2.91 -15.73
C MET A 118 1.48 -3.45 -16.91
N TYR A 119 1.73 -4.68 -17.35
CA TYR A 119 1.15 -5.17 -18.60
C TYR A 119 -0.11 -6.00 -18.42
N SER A 120 -0.30 -6.67 -17.28
CA SER A 120 -1.54 -7.44 -17.06
C SER A 120 -1.84 -7.72 -15.60
N VAL A 121 -3.10 -8.08 -15.35
CA VAL A 121 -3.59 -8.63 -14.09
C VAL A 121 -4.24 -9.99 -14.35
N SER A 122 -3.98 -10.95 -13.47
CA SER A 122 -4.47 -12.33 -13.57
C SER A 122 -5.05 -12.81 -12.24
N VAL A 123 -6.07 -13.65 -12.29
CA VAL A 123 -6.68 -14.29 -11.11
C VAL A 123 -6.59 -15.80 -11.29
N ALA A 124 -6.08 -16.51 -10.29
CA ALA A 124 -5.88 -17.97 -10.35
C ALA A 124 -5.05 -18.41 -11.58
N GLY A 125 -4.07 -17.61 -12.02
CA GLY A 125 -3.26 -17.88 -13.22
C GLY A 125 -3.97 -17.61 -14.56
N HIS A 126 -5.22 -17.15 -14.54
CA HIS A 126 -5.95 -16.78 -15.76
C HIS A 126 -5.94 -15.27 -15.96
N LEU A 127 -5.60 -14.83 -17.18
CA LEU A 127 -5.61 -13.42 -17.55
C LEU A 127 -6.99 -12.80 -17.33
N ALA A 128 -7.06 -11.76 -16.50
CA ALA A 128 -8.27 -10.96 -16.34
C ALA A 128 -8.33 -9.86 -17.41
N GLN A 129 -7.23 -9.12 -17.59
CA GLN A 129 -7.10 -8.06 -18.61
C GLN A 129 -5.64 -7.57 -18.77
N TYR A 130 -5.29 -7.08 -19.96
CA TYR A 130 -4.08 -6.28 -20.19
C TYR A 130 -4.27 -4.83 -19.73
N CYS A 131 -3.24 -4.25 -19.14
CA CYS A 131 -3.21 -2.87 -18.67
C CYS A 131 -1.89 -2.22 -19.09
N ASP A 132 -1.70 -0.94 -18.77
CA ASP A 132 -0.50 -0.20 -19.17
C ASP A 132 0.28 0.33 -17.96
N LYS A 133 -0.44 0.95 -17.01
CA LYS A 133 0.17 1.70 -15.92
C LYS A 133 -0.51 1.43 -14.59
N VAL A 134 0.28 1.59 -13.54
CA VAL A 134 -0.19 1.54 -12.17
C VAL A 134 0.47 2.61 -11.31
N LEU A 135 -0.36 3.31 -10.55
CA LEU A 135 0.03 4.29 -9.53
C LEU A 135 0.18 3.58 -8.19
N ILE A 136 1.28 3.84 -7.49
CA ILE A 136 1.48 3.38 -6.12
C ILE A 136 1.13 4.53 -5.17
N ASP A 137 0.10 4.37 -4.34
CA ASP A 137 -0.46 5.48 -3.56
C ASP A 137 -0.75 5.09 -2.10
N SER A 138 0.10 5.55 -1.18
CA SER A 138 -0.09 5.37 0.26
C SER A 138 -1.30 6.11 0.84
N GLY A 139 -1.87 7.07 0.12
CA GLY A 139 -3.11 7.76 0.47
C GLY A 139 -4.38 7.01 0.04
N CYS A 140 -4.27 5.93 -0.72
CA CYS A 140 -5.41 5.16 -1.20
C CYS A 140 -5.69 3.94 -0.33
N GLU A 141 -6.92 3.82 0.18
CA GLU A 141 -7.34 2.71 1.04
C GLU A 141 -7.49 1.37 0.31
N TYR A 142 -7.75 1.40 -1.00
CA TYR A 142 -8.14 0.24 -1.80
C TYR A 142 -7.22 0.03 -3.01
N ILE A 143 -7.41 -1.09 -3.70
CA ILE A 143 -6.89 -1.28 -5.05
C ILE A 143 -7.94 -0.78 -6.04
N TYR A 144 -7.60 0.22 -6.83
CA TYR A 144 -8.49 0.78 -7.82
C TYR A 144 -8.11 0.39 -9.23
N GLY A 145 -9.11 0.29 -10.10
CA GLY A 145 -8.88 0.08 -11.53
C GLY A 145 -10.14 0.32 -12.36
N PRO A 146 -10.03 0.20 -13.68
CA PRO A 146 -11.17 0.45 -14.58
C PRO A 146 -12.35 -0.48 -14.26
N PRO A 147 -13.62 -0.01 -14.29
CA PRO A 147 -14.75 -0.74 -13.72
C PRO A 147 -14.94 -2.14 -14.33
N HIS A 148 -14.76 -2.28 -15.64
CA HIS A 148 -14.89 -3.56 -16.33
C HIS A 148 -13.80 -4.57 -15.94
N ILE A 149 -12.59 -4.11 -15.57
CA ILE A 149 -11.51 -4.98 -15.12
C ILE A 149 -11.76 -5.43 -13.69
N ILE A 150 -12.13 -4.50 -12.82
CA ILE A 150 -12.49 -4.79 -11.42
C ILE A 150 -13.67 -5.75 -11.34
N TYR A 151 -14.68 -5.57 -12.19
CA TYR A 151 -15.78 -6.52 -12.34
C TYR A 151 -15.29 -7.93 -12.68
N ARG A 152 -14.37 -8.08 -13.65
CA ARG A 152 -13.81 -9.38 -14.02
C ARG A 152 -13.01 -10.02 -12.88
N ILE A 153 -12.14 -9.23 -12.21
CA ILE A 153 -11.35 -9.71 -11.08
C ILE A 153 -12.28 -10.24 -9.97
N ASN A 154 -13.23 -9.42 -9.52
CA ASN A 154 -14.16 -9.81 -8.45
C ASN A 154 -15.04 -11.00 -8.84
N ARG A 155 -15.52 -11.06 -10.09
CA ARG A 155 -16.29 -12.21 -10.59
C ARG A 155 -15.44 -13.49 -10.62
N GLN A 156 -14.18 -13.42 -11.03
CA GLN A 156 -13.26 -14.57 -11.05
C GLN A 156 -12.91 -15.05 -9.64
N ILE A 157 -12.74 -14.14 -8.67
CA ILE A 157 -12.52 -14.48 -7.26
C ILE A 157 -13.75 -15.18 -6.67
N LEU A 158 -14.95 -14.61 -6.87
CA LEU A 158 -16.17 -15.03 -6.17
C LEU A 158 -16.98 -16.11 -6.89
N GLY A 159 -16.75 -16.33 -8.18
CA GLY A 159 -17.53 -17.29 -8.97
C GLY A 159 -19.00 -16.89 -9.18
N ARG A 160 -19.37 -15.63 -8.96
CA ARG A 160 -20.74 -15.10 -9.13
C ARG A 160 -20.77 -13.70 -9.71
N GLU A 161 -21.97 -13.23 -10.06
CA GLU A 161 -22.18 -11.83 -10.42
C GLU A 161 -21.88 -10.87 -9.28
N VAL A 162 -21.32 -9.72 -9.65
CA VAL A 162 -20.91 -8.64 -8.75
C VAL A 162 -21.29 -7.29 -9.36
N PRO A 163 -21.42 -6.22 -8.54
CA PRO A 163 -21.70 -4.89 -9.06
C PRO A 163 -20.58 -4.39 -9.99
N LEU A 164 -20.95 -3.72 -11.08
CA LEU A 164 -19.99 -3.02 -11.95
C LEU A 164 -19.42 -1.75 -11.26
N TYR A 165 -20.24 -1.11 -10.43
CA TYR A 165 -19.91 0.09 -9.66
C TYR A 165 -20.17 -0.12 -8.17
N GLY A 166 -19.39 0.55 -7.32
CA GLY A 166 -19.53 0.47 -5.86
C GLY A 166 -18.76 -0.70 -5.22
N PRO A 167 -18.96 -0.93 -3.91
CA PRO A 167 -18.36 -2.05 -3.18
C PRO A 167 -18.86 -3.40 -3.68
N THR A 168 -17.97 -4.39 -3.71
CA THR A 168 -18.35 -5.80 -3.69
C THR A 168 -18.36 -6.28 -2.24
N ILE A 169 -19.55 -6.45 -1.68
CA ILE A 169 -19.78 -6.95 -0.33
C ILE A 169 -19.80 -8.47 -0.36
N LEU A 170 -19.13 -9.08 0.61
CA LEU A 170 -19.05 -10.53 0.78
C LEU A 170 -20.18 -11.03 1.67
N THR A 171 -20.70 -12.21 1.38
CA THR A 171 -21.56 -12.94 2.32
C THR A 171 -20.74 -13.47 3.49
N HIS A 172 -21.42 -13.91 4.55
CA HIS A 172 -20.73 -14.52 5.68
C HIS A 172 -19.95 -15.78 5.26
N ASP A 173 -20.58 -16.66 4.47
CA ASP A 173 -19.95 -17.90 4.00
C ASP A 173 -18.74 -17.62 3.10
N GLU A 174 -18.83 -16.60 2.23
CA GLU A 174 -17.71 -16.13 1.41
C GLU A 174 -16.53 -15.64 2.28
N ALA A 175 -16.82 -14.85 3.30
CA ALA A 175 -15.79 -14.31 4.20
C ALA A 175 -15.11 -15.39 5.06
N VAL A 176 -15.79 -16.51 5.35
CA VAL A 176 -15.20 -17.65 6.09
C VAL A 176 -14.29 -18.49 5.19
N GLY A 177 -14.56 -18.54 3.88
CA GLY A 177 -13.81 -19.34 2.90
C GLY A 177 -12.59 -18.68 2.27
N ILE A 178 -12.12 -17.52 2.78
CA ILE A 178 -11.09 -16.72 2.10
C ILE A 178 -9.75 -17.44 1.92
N LEU A 179 -9.43 -18.43 2.75
CA LEU A 179 -8.17 -19.16 2.65
C LEU A 179 -8.07 -20.02 1.39
N ASP A 180 -9.21 -20.37 0.79
CA ASP A 180 -9.28 -21.14 -0.46
C ASP A 180 -9.37 -20.23 -1.70
N TRP A 181 -9.38 -18.91 -1.52
CA TRP A 181 -9.54 -17.96 -2.61
C TRP A 181 -8.23 -17.77 -3.40
N PRO A 182 -8.34 -17.40 -4.68
CA PRO A 182 -7.16 -17.32 -5.53
C PRO A 182 -6.28 -16.11 -5.18
N HIS A 183 -4.98 -16.26 -5.38
CA HIS A 183 -4.10 -15.09 -5.46
C HIS A 183 -4.45 -14.27 -6.71
N VAL A 184 -4.29 -12.96 -6.60
CA VAL A 184 -4.34 -12.05 -7.75
C VAL A 184 -2.91 -11.63 -8.09
N SER A 185 -2.50 -11.85 -9.33
CA SER A 185 -1.17 -11.52 -9.84
C SER A 185 -1.22 -10.21 -10.62
N PHE A 186 -0.29 -9.32 -10.32
CA PHE A 186 0.02 -8.13 -11.11
C PHE A 186 1.36 -8.37 -11.80
N ASN A 187 1.38 -8.20 -13.12
CA ASN A 187 2.50 -8.59 -13.94
C ASN A 187 3.17 -7.36 -14.56
N PHE A 188 4.48 -7.30 -14.38
CA PHE A 188 5.38 -6.18 -14.67
C PHE A 188 6.57 -6.66 -15.48
N ILE A 189 7.34 -5.71 -16.00
CA ILE A 189 8.66 -5.99 -16.58
C ILE A 189 9.71 -5.39 -15.66
N GLU A 190 10.65 -6.20 -15.19
CA GLU A 190 11.85 -5.76 -14.47
C GLU A 190 13.04 -5.89 -15.42
N GLY A 191 13.58 -4.75 -15.88
CA GLY A 191 14.58 -4.75 -16.95
C GLY A 191 14.04 -5.38 -18.23
N ASP A 192 14.54 -6.56 -18.59
CA ASP A 192 14.10 -7.34 -19.76
C ASP A 192 13.35 -8.63 -19.36
N GLU A 193 13.05 -8.82 -18.08
CA GLU A 193 12.44 -10.04 -17.54
C GLU A 193 11.00 -9.83 -17.07
N ASP A 194 10.18 -10.88 -17.23
CA ASP A 194 8.82 -10.92 -16.68
C ASP A 194 8.85 -11.05 -15.15
N ALA A 195 8.19 -10.12 -14.48
CA ALA A 195 8.03 -10.13 -13.02
C ALA A 195 6.54 -10.25 -12.66
N SER A 196 6.21 -11.19 -11.77
CA SER A 196 4.85 -11.39 -11.27
C SER A 196 4.80 -11.28 -9.75
N LEU A 197 4.03 -10.32 -9.26
CA LEU A 197 3.84 -10.05 -7.84
C LEU A 197 2.38 -10.33 -7.48
N THR A 198 2.16 -11.01 -6.35
CA THR A 198 0.85 -11.53 -5.97
C THR A 198 0.33 -10.92 -4.68
N ILE A 199 -0.98 -10.63 -4.67
CA ILE A 199 -1.72 -10.30 -3.46
C ILE A 199 -2.59 -11.50 -3.07
N PRO A 200 -2.41 -12.06 -1.86
CA PRO A 200 -3.20 -13.17 -1.38
C PRO A 200 -4.54 -12.69 -0.79
N PRO A 201 -5.54 -13.57 -0.61
CA PRO A 201 -6.88 -13.21 -0.13
C PRO A 201 -6.92 -12.36 1.12
N GLU A 202 -6.05 -12.67 2.07
CA GLU A 202 -5.96 -11.95 3.33
C GLU A 202 -5.56 -10.47 3.16
N ASN A 203 -4.93 -10.11 2.05
CA ASN A 203 -4.58 -8.73 1.77
C ASN A 203 -5.66 -7.96 1.01
N TYR A 204 -6.57 -8.65 0.30
CA TYR A 204 -7.62 -7.99 -0.50
C TYR A 204 -9.05 -8.23 0.02
N VAL A 205 -9.24 -8.98 1.10
CA VAL A 205 -10.50 -9.04 1.85
C VAL A 205 -10.37 -8.18 3.10
N ILE A 206 -11.15 -7.12 3.18
CA ILE A 206 -11.05 -6.11 4.26
C ILE A 206 -12.41 -5.83 4.87
N ALA A 207 -12.42 -5.35 6.11
CA ALA A 207 -13.63 -4.88 6.77
C ALA A 207 -13.87 -3.40 6.44
N ASP A 208 -15.10 -3.02 6.08
CA ASP A 208 -15.49 -1.62 5.96
C ASP A 208 -15.86 -0.99 7.32
N ALA A 209 -16.19 0.30 7.31
CA ALA A 209 -16.57 1.04 8.51
C ALA A 209 -17.81 0.49 9.23
N ASP A 210 -18.67 -0.26 8.53
CA ASP A 210 -19.86 -0.92 9.08
C ASP A 210 -19.53 -2.35 9.58
N GLY A 211 -18.26 -2.78 9.52
CA GLY A 211 -17.82 -4.11 9.91
C GLY A 211 -18.14 -5.21 8.90
N ARG A 212 -18.54 -4.86 7.67
CA ARG A 212 -18.82 -5.82 6.60
C ARG A 212 -17.54 -6.19 5.87
N TYR A 213 -17.38 -7.47 5.56
CA TYR A 213 -16.31 -7.92 4.69
C TYR A 213 -16.60 -7.51 3.24
N ILE A 214 -15.60 -6.92 2.60
CA ILE A 214 -15.65 -6.39 1.24
C ILE A 214 -14.38 -6.78 0.48
N SER A 215 -14.50 -6.85 -0.84
CA SER A 215 -13.32 -6.85 -1.70
C SER A 215 -12.65 -5.48 -1.70
N ALA A 216 -11.31 -5.49 -1.60
CA ALA A 216 -10.48 -4.32 -1.72
C ALA A 216 -10.31 -3.83 -3.16
N PHE A 217 -10.79 -4.59 -4.15
CA PHE A 217 -10.80 -4.17 -5.55
C PHE A 217 -12.02 -3.27 -5.84
N ARG A 218 -11.76 -1.99 -6.12
CA ARG A 218 -12.77 -0.96 -6.30
C ARG A 218 -12.75 -0.34 -7.71
N PRO A 219 -13.92 -0.14 -8.34
CA PRO A 219 -13.99 0.51 -9.63
C PRO A 219 -13.64 2.00 -9.47
N LEU A 220 -12.75 2.50 -10.33
CA LEU A 220 -12.41 3.91 -10.47
C LEU A 220 -12.87 4.39 -11.85
N VAL A 221 -13.61 5.50 -11.86
CA VAL A 221 -14.13 6.10 -13.08
C VAL A 221 -13.19 7.21 -13.53
N PHE A 222 -12.66 7.06 -14.74
CA PHE A 222 -11.81 8.05 -15.40
C PHE A 222 -12.67 9.03 -16.20
N GLN A 223 -12.21 10.27 -16.35
CA GLN A 223 -12.91 11.22 -17.21
C GLN A 223 -12.73 10.80 -18.69
N PRO A 224 -13.68 11.14 -19.59
CA PRO A 224 -13.51 10.86 -21.01
C PRO A 224 -12.21 11.49 -21.54
N GLY A 225 -11.32 10.66 -22.10
CA GLY A 225 -10.02 11.08 -22.62
C GLY A 225 -8.85 10.89 -21.66
N ASP A 226 -9.11 10.65 -20.37
CA ASP A 226 -8.05 10.27 -19.44
C ASP A 226 -7.55 8.86 -19.75
N GLU A 227 -6.24 8.68 -19.64
CA GLU A 227 -5.63 7.36 -19.67
C GLU A 227 -6.04 6.57 -18.41
N ALA A 228 -6.51 5.35 -18.61
CA ALA A 228 -6.92 4.46 -17.54
C ALA A 228 -5.70 3.77 -16.91
N TYR A 229 -5.63 3.75 -15.58
CA TYR A 229 -4.54 3.11 -14.83
C TYR A 229 -5.08 2.35 -13.61
N PHE A 230 -4.25 1.50 -13.02
CA PHE A 230 -4.53 0.93 -11.70
C PHE A 230 -3.98 1.83 -10.59
N VAL A 231 -4.57 1.76 -9.40
CA VAL A 231 -3.97 2.32 -8.18
C VAL A 231 -3.77 1.20 -7.18
N LEU A 232 -2.54 1.00 -6.72
CA LEU A 232 -2.20 0.05 -5.67
C LEU A 232 -2.04 0.81 -4.35
N GLY A 233 -3.08 0.72 -3.53
CA GLY A 233 -3.17 1.34 -2.22
C GLY A 233 -2.68 0.46 -1.06
N LEU A 234 -3.26 0.69 0.12
CA LEU A 234 -2.90 0.00 1.37
C LEU A 234 -2.87 -1.54 1.29
N PRO A 235 -3.79 -2.26 0.61
CA PRO A 235 -3.72 -3.71 0.42
C PRO A 235 -2.36 -4.20 -0.10
N TRP A 236 -1.84 -3.49 -1.11
CA TRP A 236 -0.56 -3.77 -1.73
C TRP A 236 0.61 -3.35 -0.83
N LEU A 237 0.55 -2.12 -0.30
CA LEU A 237 1.61 -1.55 0.54
C LEU A 237 1.77 -2.24 1.91
N ARG A 238 0.78 -3.02 2.34
CA ARG A 238 0.89 -3.92 3.51
C ARG A 238 1.43 -5.30 3.17
N ARG A 239 1.34 -5.73 1.90
CA ARG A 239 1.92 -6.98 1.43
C ARG A 239 3.41 -6.82 1.13
N TYR A 240 3.77 -5.67 0.56
CA TYR A 240 5.12 -5.37 0.11
C TYR A 240 5.71 -4.19 0.88
N HIS A 241 6.93 -4.36 1.37
CA HIS A 241 7.76 -3.23 1.70
C HIS A 241 8.12 -2.50 0.40
N THR A 242 7.90 -1.19 0.38
CA THR A 242 8.03 -0.40 -0.83
C THR A 242 9.14 0.63 -0.69
N VAL A 243 10.02 0.70 -1.68
CA VAL A 243 11.05 1.73 -1.81
C VAL A 243 10.64 2.69 -2.91
N PHE A 244 10.70 3.98 -2.63
CA PHE A 244 10.47 5.05 -3.57
C PHE A 244 11.80 5.78 -3.78
N ASP A 245 12.48 5.48 -4.88
CA ASP A 245 13.86 5.92 -5.16
C ASP A 245 13.84 7.11 -6.12
N PHE A 246 13.98 8.32 -5.57
CA PHE A 246 14.07 9.54 -6.37
C PHE A 246 15.38 9.62 -7.15
N GLY A 247 16.47 9.06 -6.60
CA GLY A 247 17.80 9.14 -7.20
C GLY A 247 17.94 8.33 -8.48
N GLN A 248 17.17 7.24 -8.60
CA GLN A 248 17.16 6.35 -9.76
C GLN A 248 15.81 6.28 -10.47
N GLU A 249 14.86 7.14 -10.10
CA GLU A 249 13.53 7.24 -10.72
C GLU A 249 12.83 5.87 -10.84
N ARG A 250 12.72 5.15 -9.72
CA ARG A 250 12.18 3.78 -9.69
C ARG A 250 11.48 3.44 -8.39
N ILE A 251 10.64 2.40 -8.42
CA ILE A 251 9.95 1.84 -7.26
C ILE A 251 10.42 0.41 -7.02
N GLY A 252 10.74 0.08 -5.77
CA GLY A 252 11.16 -1.28 -5.38
C GLY A 252 10.13 -1.99 -4.51
N PHE A 253 9.84 -3.27 -4.77
CA PHE A 253 8.98 -4.10 -3.93
C PHE A 253 9.71 -5.33 -3.40
N ALA A 254 9.63 -5.56 -2.10
CA ALA A 254 10.04 -6.82 -1.45
C ALA A 254 8.93 -7.29 -0.51
N LEU A 255 8.83 -8.60 -0.25
CA LEU A 255 7.81 -9.11 0.68
C LEU A 255 8.00 -8.52 2.07
N ALA A 256 6.95 -7.91 2.61
CA ALA A 256 6.98 -7.32 3.93
C ALA A 256 7.10 -8.42 5.00
N LYS A 257 7.97 -8.22 6.00
CA LYS A 257 8.07 -9.11 7.14
C LYS A 257 6.80 -9.03 7.98
N LEU A 258 6.29 -10.20 8.36
CA LEU A 258 5.25 -10.29 9.39
C LEU A 258 5.91 -9.99 10.73
N GLN A 259 5.63 -8.83 11.31
CA GLN A 259 6.01 -8.55 12.69
C GLN A 259 5.12 -9.35 13.63
N VAL A 260 5.51 -10.59 13.90
CA VAL A 260 4.99 -11.36 15.02
C VAL A 260 5.78 -10.94 16.24
N SER A 261 5.19 -10.15 17.13
CA SER A 261 5.72 -9.97 18.49
C SER A 261 5.60 -11.30 19.22
N CYS A 262 6.57 -12.20 19.00
CA CYS A 262 6.63 -13.47 19.67
C CYS A 262 7.11 -13.23 21.11
N THR A 263 6.17 -13.08 22.06
CA THR A 263 6.50 -13.24 23.47
C THR A 263 6.96 -14.68 23.65
N ARG A 264 8.26 -14.91 23.87
CA ARG A 264 8.83 -16.24 24.10
C ARG A 264 8.19 -16.88 25.33
N PHE A 265 7.16 -17.70 25.14
CA PHE A 265 6.81 -18.73 26.11
C PHE A 265 7.72 -19.93 25.84
N ILE A 266 8.82 -20.03 26.60
CA ILE A 266 9.63 -21.24 26.64
C ILE A 266 8.81 -22.30 27.37
N VAL A 267 7.99 -23.06 26.64
CA VAL A 267 7.46 -24.32 27.16
C VAL A 267 8.59 -25.34 27.08
N ARG A 268 9.24 -25.63 28.22
CA ARG A 268 10.14 -26.78 28.33
C ARG A 268 9.31 -28.06 28.23
N MET A 269 9.12 -28.58 27.03
CA MET A 269 8.63 -29.95 26.86
C MET A 269 9.75 -30.92 27.22
N ARG A 270 9.56 -31.70 28.29
CA ARG A 270 10.35 -32.91 28.53
C ARG A 270 9.94 -33.94 27.47
N GLN A 271 10.89 -34.24 26.57
CA GLN A 271 10.96 -35.42 25.70
C GLN A 271 9.82 -35.66 24.70
N LEU A 272 10.01 -35.18 23.46
CA LEU A 272 9.98 -35.91 22.17
C LEU A 272 9.72 -34.92 21.00
N PRO A 273 10.24 -35.18 19.79
CA PRO A 273 10.32 -34.17 18.74
C PRO A 273 9.06 -34.19 17.87
N LEU A 274 8.23 -33.16 17.98
CA LEU A 274 7.38 -32.73 16.87
C LEU A 274 7.17 -31.22 17.02
N LEU A 275 7.74 -30.45 16.09
CA LEU A 275 7.61 -29.01 16.05
C LEU A 275 6.23 -28.66 15.47
N LEU A 276 5.22 -28.54 16.31
CA LEU A 276 3.95 -27.89 15.97
C LEU A 276 4.04 -26.42 16.38
N LEU A 277 4.13 -25.51 15.41
CA LEU A 277 3.88 -24.09 15.62
C LEU A 277 2.35 -23.89 15.66
N ILE A 278 1.77 -23.88 16.85
CA ILE A 278 0.40 -23.38 17.06
C ILE A 278 0.54 -21.93 17.51
N CYS A 279 0.19 -20.98 16.65
CA CYS A 279 0.01 -19.58 17.03
C CYS A 279 -1.42 -19.45 17.57
N GLY A 280 -1.58 -19.40 18.89
CA GLY A 280 -2.86 -19.20 19.56
C GLY A 280 -3.19 -17.71 19.71
N VAL A 281 -4.40 -17.33 19.31
CA VAL A 281 -5.01 -16.02 19.60
C VAL A 281 -5.51 -16.06 21.05
N GLU A 282 -4.96 -15.22 21.94
CA GLU A 282 -5.53 -15.03 23.28
C GLU A 282 -6.52 -13.87 23.29
N ALA A 283 -7.78 -14.19 23.61
CA ALA A 283 -8.80 -13.24 24.04
C ALA A 283 -8.65 -13.04 25.56
N GLU A 284 -8.24 -11.85 26.00
CA GLU A 284 -8.24 -11.51 27.41
C GLU A 284 -9.67 -11.18 27.89
N ARG A 285 -10.16 -11.95 28.86
CA ARG A 285 -11.27 -11.56 29.74
C ARG A 285 -10.76 -10.57 30.78
N GLN A 286 -11.42 -9.41 30.91
CA GLN A 286 -11.23 -8.53 32.06
C GLN A 286 -11.96 -9.10 33.31
N PRO A 287 -11.36 -9.03 34.51
CA PRO A 287 -12.05 -9.34 35.74
C PRO A 287 -12.90 -8.15 36.23
N SER A 288 -14.04 -8.49 36.83
CA SER A 288 -14.97 -7.62 37.57
C SER A 288 -14.35 -7.00 38.81
#